data_AF-A0A8D0CEG8-F1
#
_entry.id   AF-A0A8D0CEG8-F1
#
_cell.length_a   1.000
_cell.length_b   1.000
_cell.length_c   1.000
_cell.angle_alpha   90.00
_cell.angle_beta   90.00
_cell.angle_gamma   90.00
#
_symmetry.space_group_name_H-M   'P 1'
#
loop_
_entity.id
_entity.type
_entity.pdbx_description
1 polymer ?
#
loop_
_entity_poly.entity_id
_entity_poly.type
_entity_poly.pdbx_seq_one_letter_code
_entity_poly.pdbx_strand_id
1 'polypeptide(L)'
;MMETPPASPKRHSVLPPIMREADKEFLESIQNYIVSEIEKVGCTEEGPAEEYYIIYKNVFEMIIEHVNVYKNILTTIKQEYDSFIEAIKKGQQTAFFLHGKLKALACEPSTLMYYKKRMVQLEE
;
A
#
# COMPACT_ATOMS: atom_id res chain seq x y z
N MET A 1 -15.29 -43.46 49.72
CA MET A 1 -14.50 -42.23 49.48
C MET A 1 -14.92 -41.70 48.12
N MET A 2 -15.63 -40.57 48.08
CA MET A 2 -16.06 -39.93 46.83
C MET A 2 -14.97 -38.94 46.40
N GLU A 3 -14.37 -39.19 45.24
CA GLU A 3 -13.42 -38.30 44.58
C GLU A 3 -14.15 -37.04 44.11
N THR A 4 -13.65 -35.86 44.50
CA THR A 4 -14.12 -34.56 44.01
C THR A 4 -13.59 -34.29 42.60
N PRO A 5 -14.42 -33.84 41.64
CA PRO A 5 -13.96 -33.54 40.29
C PRO A 5 -13.07 -32.29 40.25
N PRO A 6 -12.08 -32.21 39.34
CA PRO A 6 -11.19 -31.07 39.23
C PRO A 6 -11.96 -29.83 38.76
N ALA A 7 -11.77 -28.72 39.49
CA ALA A 7 -12.35 -27.42 39.18
C ALA A 7 -11.94 -26.98 37.76
N SER A 8 -12.93 -26.65 36.94
CA SER A 8 -12.75 -26.08 35.61
C SER A 8 -12.04 -24.71 35.67
N PRO A 9 -11.15 -24.37 34.72
CA PRO A 9 -10.44 -23.11 34.72
C PRO A 9 -11.43 -21.95 34.52
N LYS A 10 -11.44 -21.02 35.48
CA LYS A 10 -12.25 -19.79 35.43
C LYS A 10 -11.94 -19.04 34.14
N ARG A 11 -12.92 -18.95 33.23
CA ARG A 11 -12.84 -18.09 32.05
C ARG A 11 -12.69 -16.66 32.55
N HIS A 12 -11.55 -16.04 32.25
CA HIS A 12 -11.34 -14.64 32.57
C HIS A 12 -12.29 -13.85 31.68
N SER A 13 -13.29 -13.21 32.27
CA SER A 13 -14.15 -12.28 31.55
C SER A 13 -13.27 -11.11 31.10
N VAL A 14 -12.87 -11.12 29.83
CA VAL A 14 -12.19 -9.99 29.22
C VAL A 14 -13.19 -8.83 29.27
N LEU A 15 -12.87 -7.81 30.07
CA LEU A 15 -13.68 -6.61 30.10
C LEU A 15 -13.72 -6.02 28.69
N PRO A 16 -14.89 -5.56 28.20
CA PRO A 16 -14.94 -4.87 26.93
C PRO A 16 -13.95 -3.70 26.98
N PRO A 17 -13.24 -3.41 25.88
CA PRO A 17 -12.31 -2.30 25.85
C PRO A 17 -13.00 -1.03 26.35
N ILE A 18 -12.49 -0.45 27.43
CA ILE A 18 -13.01 0.82 27.96
C ILE A 18 -12.50 1.90 27.03
N MET A 19 -13.26 2.20 25.98
CA MET A 19 -12.97 3.28 25.05
C MET A 19 -13.40 4.61 25.67
N ARG A 20 -12.54 5.63 25.59
CA ARG A 20 -12.92 6.97 26.01
C ARG A 20 -13.90 7.55 24.97
N GLU A 21 -14.83 8.39 25.40
CA GLU A 21 -15.79 9.00 24.46
C GLU A 21 -15.06 9.80 23.37
N ALA A 22 -13.97 10.50 23.73
CA ALA A 22 -13.12 11.21 22.77
C ALA A 22 -12.52 10.29 21.69
N ASP A 23 -12.16 9.05 22.03
CA ASP A 23 -11.64 8.07 21.06
C ASP A 23 -12.74 7.59 20.12
N LYS A 24 -13.97 7.48 20.62
CA LYS A 24 -15.14 7.10 19.83
C LYS A 24 -15.56 8.21 18.87
N GLU A 25 -15.65 9.45 19.35
CA GLU A 25 -15.92 10.63 18.51
C GLU A 25 -14.85 10.79 17.41
N PHE A 26 -13.58 10.56 17.76
CA PHE A 26 -12.49 10.56 16.80
C PHE A 26 -12.65 9.48 15.73
N LEU A 27 -12.97 8.24 16.11
CA LEU A 27 -13.19 7.15 15.15
C LEU A 27 -14.38 7.41 14.22
N GLU A 28 -15.49 7.94 14.76
CA GLU A 28 -16.63 8.38 13.95
C GLU A 28 -16.22 9.48 12.97
N SER A 29 -15.40 10.44 13.41
CA SER A 29 -14.91 11.52 12.53
C SER A 29 -14.03 10.99 11.38
N ILE A 30 -13.15 10.02 11.65
CA ILE A 30 -12.32 9.39 10.62
C ILE A 30 -13.18 8.59 9.66
N GLN A 31 -14.16 7.85 10.16
CA GLN A 31 -15.04 7.06 9.31
C GLN A 31 -15.83 7.96 8.36
N ASN A 32 -16.37 9.07 8.86
CA ASN A 32 -17.05 10.07 8.05
C ASN A 32 -16.11 10.71 7.03
N TYR A 33 -14.87 11.03 7.42
CA TYR A 33 -13.85 11.54 6.50
C TYR A 33 -13.61 10.55 5.37
N ILE A 34 -13.34 9.27 5.67
CA ILE A 34 -13.11 8.21 4.67
C ILE A 34 -14.26 8.14 3.68
N VAL A 35 -15.50 8.02 4.17
CA VAL A 35 -16.69 7.93 3.32
C VAL A 35 -16.79 9.16 2.41
N SER A 36 -16.61 10.36 2.98
CA SER A 36 -16.72 11.60 2.22
C SER A 36 -15.64 11.75 1.14
N GLU A 37 -14.41 11.33 1.42
CA GLU A 37 -13.31 11.43 0.45
C GLU A 37 -13.47 10.39 -0.66
N ILE A 38 -13.88 9.16 -0.32
CA ILE A 38 -14.17 8.10 -1.30
C ILE A 38 -15.30 8.54 -2.24
N GLU A 39 -16.37 9.13 -1.70
CA GLU A 39 -17.47 9.67 -2.51
C GLU A 39 -16.99 10.80 -3.45
N LYS A 40 -16.14 11.72 -2.96
CA LYS A 40 -15.59 12.83 -3.77
C LYS A 40 -14.74 12.36 -4.94
N VAL A 41 -13.93 11.32 -4.74
CA VAL A 41 -13.11 10.76 -5.83
C VAL A 41 -13.92 9.88 -6.79
N GLY A 42 -15.24 9.73 -6.57
CA GLY A 42 -16.15 9.02 -7.46
C GLY A 42 -15.80 7.54 -7.63
N CYS A 43 -15.07 6.97 -6.68
CA CYS A 43 -14.57 5.61 -6.78
C CYS A 43 -15.67 4.61 -6.37
N THR A 44 -15.97 3.67 -7.27
CA THR A 44 -16.66 2.42 -6.90
C THR A 44 -15.67 1.48 -6.20
N GLU A 45 -16.10 0.29 -5.77
CA GLU A 45 -15.22 -0.71 -5.11
C GLU A 45 -13.96 -1.11 -5.94
N GLU A 46 -13.87 -0.68 -7.21
CA GLU A 46 -12.76 -0.88 -8.16
C GLU A 46 -12.04 0.42 -8.58
N GLY A 47 -12.16 1.49 -7.79
CA GLY A 47 -11.46 2.76 -8.05
C GLY A 47 -9.93 2.62 -8.11
N PRO A 48 -9.23 3.55 -8.78
CA PRO A 48 -7.78 3.47 -8.93
C PRO A 48 -7.07 3.44 -7.57
N ALA A 49 -6.08 2.55 -7.46
CA ALA A 49 -5.48 2.18 -6.19
C ALA A 49 -4.72 3.35 -5.51
N GLU A 50 -4.35 4.39 -6.25
CA GLU A 50 -3.52 5.48 -5.74
C GLU A 50 -4.34 6.49 -4.93
N GLU A 51 -5.58 6.77 -5.33
CA GLU A 51 -6.50 7.67 -4.64
C GLU A 51 -6.90 7.09 -3.29
N TYR A 52 -7.24 5.80 -3.25
CA TYR A 52 -7.48 5.09 -1.99
C TYR A 52 -6.24 5.10 -1.10
N TYR A 53 -5.06 4.86 -1.66
CA TYR A 53 -3.81 4.92 -0.91
C TYR A 53 -3.60 6.28 -0.25
N ILE A 54 -3.86 7.38 -0.95
CA ILE A 54 -3.73 8.75 -0.40
C ILE A 54 -4.69 8.96 0.76
N ILE A 55 -5.96 8.55 0.61
CA ILE A 55 -6.99 8.69 1.66
C ILE A 55 -6.56 7.93 2.92
N TYR A 56 -6.21 6.64 2.79
CA TYR A 56 -5.80 5.82 3.93
C TYR A 56 -4.49 6.28 4.55
N LYS A 57 -3.55 6.79 3.75
CA LYS A 57 -2.31 7.38 4.25
C LYS A 57 -2.59 8.59 5.14
N ASN A 58 -3.50 9.47 4.73
CA ASN A 58 -3.89 10.64 5.52
C ASN A 58 -4.57 10.22 6.84
N VAL A 59 -5.49 9.25 6.77
CA VAL A 59 -6.15 8.69 7.96
C VAL A 59 -5.13 8.12 8.95
N PHE A 60 -4.12 7.40 8.45
CA PHE A 60 -3.11 6.82 9.31
C PHE A 60 -2.27 7.89 10.03
N GLU A 61 -1.98 9.01 9.37
CA GLU A 61 -1.34 10.17 10.03
C GLU A 61 -2.25 10.75 11.13
N MET A 62 -3.57 10.91 10.87
CA MET A 62 -4.52 11.35 11.90
C MET A 62 -4.52 10.41 13.12
N ILE A 63 -4.44 9.09 12.91
CA ILE A 63 -4.37 8.09 13.98
C ILE A 63 -3.06 8.22 14.78
N ILE A 64 -1.93 8.42 14.11
CA ILE A 64 -0.63 8.63 14.75
C ILE A 64 -0.64 9.88 15.63
N GLU A 65 -1.32 10.94 15.19
CA GLU A 65 -1.46 12.18 15.94
C GLU A 65 -2.37 12.02 17.17
N HIS A 66 -3.49 11.32 17.04
CA HIS A 66 -4.44 11.09 18.13
C HIS A 66 -3.88 10.12 19.20
N VAL A 67 -3.24 9.03 18.77
CA VAL A 67 -2.77 7.96 19.66
C VAL A 67 -1.32 8.20 20.11
N ASN A 68 -1.12 9.27 20.87
CA ASN A 68 0.22 9.75 21.25
C ASN A 68 1.09 8.70 21.98
N VAL A 69 0.50 7.81 22.78
CA VAL A 69 1.23 6.77 23.54
C VAL A 69 1.93 5.77 22.62
N TYR A 70 1.31 5.43 21.49
CA TYR A 70 1.82 4.48 20.52
C TYR A 70 2.42 5.16 19.28
N LYS A 71 2.62 6.47 19.33
CA LYS A 71 3.10 7.27 18.20
C LYS A 71 4.37 6.68 17.58
N ASN A 72 5.38 6.40 18.40
CA ASN A 72 6.67 5.90 17.91
C ASN A 72 6.53 4.58 17.15
N ILE A 73 5.81 3.59 17.70
CA ILE A 73 5.64 2.29 17.05
C ILE A 73 4.79 2.40 15.78
N LEU A 74 3.73 3.22 15.79
CA LEU A 74 2.90 3.45 14.61
C LEU A 74 3.68 4.17 13.51
N THR A 75 4.52 5.15 13.85
CA THR A 75 5.41 5.82 12.88
C THR A 75 6.43 4.85 12.31
N THR A 76 7.05 3.98 13.12
CA THR A 76 7.98 2.96 12.60
C THR A 76 7.27 1.99 11.66
N ILE A 77 6.07 1.50 12.03
CA ILE A 77 5.26 0.67 11.14
C ILE A 77 4.98 1.40 9.82
N LYS A 78 4.57 2.66 9.88
CA LYS A 78 4.34 3.49 8.69
C LYS A 78 5.57 3.54 7.78
N GLN A 79 6.75 3.79 8.36
CA GLN A 79 8.00 3.92 7.61
C GLN A 79 8.40 2.62 6.90
N GLU A 80 8.17 1.47 7.53
CA GLU A 80 8.41 0.16 6.92
C GLU A 80 7.51 -0.05 5.68
N TYR A 81 6.22 0.29 5.78
CA TYR A 81 5.30 0.23 4.65
C TYR A 81 5.63 1.25 3.56
N ASP A 82 5.94 2.50 3.92
CA ASP A 82 6.35 3.55 2.98
C ASP A 82 7.59 3.08 2.17
N SER A 83 8.58 2.51 2.86
CA SER A 83 9.79 1.96 2.23
C SER A 83 9.50 0.78 1.30
N PHE A 84 8.59 -0.11 1.71
CA PHE A 84 8.19 -1.27 0.91
C PHE A 84 7.45 -0.85 -0.37
N ILE A 85 6.51 0.09 -0.25
CA ILE A 85 5.77 0.64 -1.39
C ILE A 85 6.73 1.33 -2.38
N GLU A 86 7.68 2.13 -1.87
CA GLU A 86 8.69 2.78 -2.69
C GLU A 86 9.56 1.76 -3.44
N ALA A 87 10.00 0.70 -2.77
CA ALA A 87 10.79 -0.36 -3.38
C ALA A 87 10.04 -1.05 -4.53
N ILE A 88 8.74 -1.35 -4.35
CA ILE A 88 7.89 -1.92 -5.41
C ILE A 88 7.77 -0.95 -6.60
N LYS A 89 7.41 0.32 -6.34
CA LYS A 89 7.26 1.34 -7.39
C LYS A 89 8.56 1.50 -8.20
N LYS A 90 9.70 1.56 -7.52
CA LYS A 90 11.03 1.65 -8.14
C LYS A 90 11.36 0.39 -8.96
N GLY A 91 11.02 -0.79 -8.44
CA GLY A 91 11.20 -2.06 -9.15
C GLY A 91 10.42 -2.10 -10.46
N GLN A 92 9.15 -1.70 -10.45
CA GLN A 92 8.30 -1.62 -11.64
C GLN A 92 8.84 -0.65 -12.69
N GLN A 93 9.23 0.57 -12.27
CA GLN A 93 9.85 1.56 -13.15
C GLN A 93 11.13 1.04 -13.80
N THR A 94 11.98 0.39 -13.00
CA THR A 94 13.25 -0.18 -13.48
C THR A 94 13.00 -1.30 -14.48
N ALA A 95 12.06 -2.20 -14.19
CA ALA A 95 11.69 -3.29 -15.08
C ALA A 95 11.16 -2.77 -16.43
N PHE A 96 10.28 -1.77 -16.40
CA PHE A 96 9.76 -1.12 -17.60
C PHE A 96 10.88 -0.50 -18.45
N PHE A 97 11.78 0.25 -17.81
CA PHE A 97 12.92 0.89 -18.49
C PHE A 97 13.87 -0.16 -19.13
N LEU A 98 14.25 -1.18 -18.37
CA LEU A 98 15.14 -2.24 -18.85
C LEU A 98 14.50 -3.04 -20.00
N HIS A 99 13.20 -3.32 -19.92
CA HIS A 99 12.47 -3.98 -20.99
C HIS A 99 12.49 -3.15 -22.28
N GLY A 100 12.25 -1.84 -22.19
CA GLY A 100 12.34 -0.93 -23.34
C GLY A 100 13.75 -0.92 -23.96
N LYS A 101 14.79 -0.83 -23.12
CA LYS A 101 16.18 -0.86 -23.59
C LYS A 101 16.53 -2.18 -24.28
N LEU A 102 16.12 -3.31 -23.71
CA LEU A 102 16.32 -4.64 -24.29
C LEU A 102 15.65 -4.74 -25.67
N LYS A 103 14.41 -4.26 -25.79
CA LYS A 103 13.67 -4.26 -27.07
C LYS A 103 14.38 -3.42 -28.14
N ALA A 104 14.93 -2.26 -27.76
CA ALA A 104 15.70 -1.42 -28.68
C ALA A 104 16.98 -2.12 -29.17
N LEU A 105 17.75 -2.71 -28.26
CA LEU A 105 18.98 -3.44 -28.59
C LEU A 105 18.71 -4.69 -29.44
N ALA A 106 17.62 -5.42 -29.18
CA ALA A 106 17.24 -6.59 -29.97
C ALA A 106 16.93 -6.24 -31.45
N CYS A 107 16.49 -5.01 -31.73
CA CYS A 107 16.22 -4.52 -33.08
C CYS A 107 17.47 -3.96 -33.79
N GLU A 108 18.56 -3.70 -33.07
CA GLU A 108 19.77 -3.08 -33.64
C GLU A 108 20.39 -3.91 -34.79
N PRO A 109 20.53 -5.25 -34.70
CA PRO A 109 21.12 -6.05 -35.78
C PRO A 109 20.28 -6.04 -37.06
N SER A 110 18.95 -6.10 -36.93
CA SER A 110 18.06 -6.05 -38.09
C SER A 110 18.08 -4.66 -38.73
N THR A 111 18.05 -3.59 -37.93
CA THR A 111 18.22 -2.22 -38.41
C THR A 111 19.55 -2.03 -39.15
N LEU A 112 20.66 -2.53 -38.60
CA LEU A 112 21.97 -2.49 -39.25
C LEU A 112 21.99 -3.25 -40.59
N MET A 113 21.38 -4.44 -40.62
CA MET A 113 21.19 -5.22 -41.84
C MET A 113 20.45 -4.42 -42.92
N TYR A 114 19.36 -3.73 -42.57
CA TYR A 114 18.61 -2.89 -43.50
C TYR A 114 19.47 -1.73 -44.03
N TYR A 115 20.26 -1.07 -43.17
CA TYR A 115 21.15 0.00 -43.62
C TYR A 115 22.22 -0.51 -44.59
N LYS A 116 22.87 -1.65 -44.30
CA LYS A 116 23.85 -2.26 -45.21
C LYS A 116 23.23 -2.61 -46.56
N LYS A 117 22.05 -3.22 -46.57
CA LYS A 117 21.34 -3.55 -47.82
C LYS A 117 21.04 -2.30 -48.65
N ARG A 118 20.64 -1.22 -47.99
CA ARG A 118 20.30 0.06 -48.64
C ARG A 118 21.52 0.78 -49.20
N MET A 119 22.69 0.69 -48.54
CA MET A 119 23.94 1.23 -49.09
C MET A 119 24.28 0.58 -50.43
N VAL A 120 24.26 -0.75 -50.50
CA VAL A 120 24.58 -1.49 -51.75
C VAL A 120 23.63 -1.07 -52.89
N GLN A 121 22.34 -0.95 -52.61
CA GLN A 121 21.34 -0.52 -53.60
C GLN A 121 21.49 0.92 -54.10
N LEU A 122 22.25 1.76 -53.40
CA LEU A 122 22.50 3.15 -53.79
C LEU A 122 23.85 3.32 -54.49
N GLU A 123 24.71 2.29 -54.47
CA GLU A 123 25.99 2.26 -55.18
C GLU A 123 25.86 1.68 -56.61
N GLU A 124 24.75 1.00 -56.91
CA GLU A 124 24.33 0.56 -58.25
C GLU A 124 23.54 1.64 -59.02
#